data_AF-A0A916ZBD4-F1
#
_entry.id   AF-A0A916ZBD4-F1
#
_cell.length_a   1.000
_cell.length_b   1.000
_cell.length_c   1.000
_cell.angle_alpha   90.00
_cell.angle_beta   90.00
_cell.angle_gamma   90.00
#
_symmetry.space_group_name_H-M   'P 1'
#
loop_
_entity.id
_entity.type
_entity.pdbx_description
1 polymer ?
#
loop_
_entity_poly.entity_id
_entity_poly.type
_entity_poly.pdbx_seq_one_letter_code
_entity_poly.pdbx_strand_id
1 'polypeptide(L)'
;MGRQAILFHCFAGCSNDSVLAALNHTGVRSRDLFDADQTVDEYDIRQSGPDRNACRLWREANALSESPAEAYLRSRAIETASPDLRYHERTPLGPKGEARFLPAMLAAVRNDEGVIAVHRTFLDPVGNRLATFDRPKRALGSLQTGAVRLAMPRGGKLGLAEGIETALAATQLSDIPCWATLGNERFGLVTIPESVRELFLFLDADDGGDLAQQRACSAYAAPGRRIVIRRPRKAGYDWADVLSAREGKTRSRQTRGEEAPA
;
A
#
# COMPACT_ATOMS: atom_id res chain seq x y z
N MET A 1 16.16 4.52 -29.46
CA MET A 1 14.75 4.33 -29.90
C MET A 1 13.87 4.43 -28.67
N GLY A 2 12.71 5.09 -28.76
CA GLY A 2 11.86 5.40 -27.58
C GLY A 2 11.48 6.88 -27.43
N ARG A 3 11.84 7.74 -28.38
CA ARG A 3 11.44 9.16 -28.41
C ARG A 3 10.27 9.47 -29.37
N GLN A 4 9.83 8.50 -30.17
CA GLN A 4 8.84 8.70 -31.24
C GLN A 4 7.85 7.54 -31.43
N ALA A 5 7.94 6.48 -30.62
CA ALA A 5 7.09 5.30 -30.76
C ALA A 5 6.89 4.63 -29.39
N ILE A 6 5.62 4.45 -29.00
CA ILE A 6 5.22 3.57 -27.88
C ILE A 6 4.98 2.17 -28.47
N LEU A 7 5.65 1.18 -27.89
CA LEU A 7 5.46 -0.23 -28.25
C LEU A 7 4.39 -0.83 -27.33
N PHE A 8 3.30 -1.30 -27.92
CA PHE A 8 2.30 -2.08 -27.19
C PHE A 8 2.65 -3.56 -27.29
N HIS A 9 2.64 -4.27 -26.16
CA HIS A 9 2.88 -5.71 -26.12
C HIS A 9 1.77 -6.40 -25.34
N CYS A 10 1.22 -7.48 -25.91
CA CYS A 10 0.24 -8.32 -25.24
C CYS A 10 0.90 -9.59 -24.73
N PHE A 11 0.97 -9.75 -23.41
CA PHE A 11 1.49 -10.96 -22.76
C PHE A 11 0.63 -12.21 -22.96
N ALA A 12 -0.55 -12.07 -23.59
CA ALA A 12 -1.43 -13.17 -23.99
C ALA A 12 -1.27 -13.55 -25.48
N GLY A 13 -0.34 -12.95 -26.21
CA GLY A 13 -0.04 -13.29 -27.61
C GLY A 13 -0.92 -12.62 -28.68
N CYS A 14 -1.68 -11.59 -28.32
CA CYS A 14 -2.50 -10.85 -29.29
C CYS A 14 -1.64 -10.02 -30.26
N SER A 15 -2.13 -9.83 -31.49
CA SER A 15 -1.50 -8.92 -32.46
C SER A 15 -1.60 -7.45 -32.00
N ASN A 16 -0.66 -6.61 -32.44
CA ASN A 16 -0.67 -5.18 -32.13
C ASN A 16 -1.98 -4.49 -32.53
N ASP A 17 -2.55 -4.83 -33.68
CA ASP A 17 -3.84 -4.29 -34.13
C ASP A 17 -4.99 -4.64 -33.16
N SER A 18 -4.96 -5.84 -32.59
CA SER A 18 -5.95 -6.27 -31.59
C SER A 18 -5.83 -5.49 -30.28
N VAL A 19 -4.59 -5.21 -29.86
CA VAL A 19 -4.31 -4.39 -28.67
C VAL A 19 -4.77 -2.96 -28.90
N LEU A 20 -4.49 -2.39 -30.07
CA LEU A 20 -4.90 -1.03 -30.44
C LEU A 20 -6.42 -0.90 -30.55
N ALA A 21 -7.10 -1.91 -31.12
CA ALA A 21 -8.56 -1.94 -31.17
C ALA A 21 -9.18 -2.01 -29.76
N ALA A 22 -8.62 -2.83 -28.87
CA ALA A 22 -9.07 -2.92 -27.48
C ALA A 22 -8.87 -1.60 -26.71
N LEU A 23 -7.71 -0.94 -26.89
CA LEU A 23 -7.44 0.36 -26.28
C LEU A 23 -8.43 1.43 -26.77
N ASN A 24 -8.71 1.47 -28.08
CA ASN A 24 -9.72 2.37 -28.65
C ASN A 24 -11.12 2.13 -28.06
N HIS A 25 -11.50 0.87 -27.80
CA HIS A 25 -12.77 0.56 -27.14
C HIS A 25 -12.82 0.99 -25.66
N THR A 26 -11.68 1.15 -25.00
CA THR A 26 -11.58 1.70 -23.64
C THR A 26 -11.45 3.23 -23.59
N GLY A 27 -11.55 3.89 -24.75
CA GLY A 27 -11.47 5.34 -24.90
C GLY A 27 -10.05 5.90 -24.97
N VAL A 28 -9.02 5.05 -24.96
CA VAL A 28 -7.63 5.46 -25.08
C VAL A 28 -7.22 5.39 -26.54
N ARG A 29 -7.05 6.53 -27.21
CA ARG A 29 -6.57 6.53 -28.59
C ARG A 29 -5.05 6.58 -28.58
N SER A 30 -4.42 5.78 -29.44
CA SER A 30 -2.97 5.72 -29.56
C SER A 30 -2.33 7.09 -29.83
N ARG A 31 -3.03 7.99 -30.55
CA ARG A 31 -2.58 9.37 -30.80
C ARG A 31 -2.49 10.25 -29.54
N ASP A 32 -3.32 9.98 -28.54
CA ASP A 32 -3.36 10.76 -27.29
C ASP A 32 -2.13 10.47 -26.42
N LEU A 33 -1.41 9.38 -26.74
CA LEU A 33 -0.17 8.97 -26.07
C LEU A 33 1.09 9.54 -26.77
N PHE A 34 0.93 10.27 -27.88
CA PHE A 34 2.02 10.86 -28.66
C PHE A 34 2.17 12.37 -28.52
N ASP A 35 1.18 13.08 -27.95
CA ASP A 35 1.22 14.53 -27.84
C ASP A 35 1.94 14.95 -26.56
N ALA A 36 3.23 15.27 -26.68
CA ALA A 36 4.11 15.67 -25.58
C ALA A 36 3.93 17.13 -25.14
N ASP A 37 2.78 17.75 -25.41
CA ASP A 37 2.47 19.15 -25.03
C ASP A 37 1.09 19.30 -24.35
N GLN A 38 0.50 18.20 -23.87
CA GLN A 38 -0.59 18.30 -22.91
C GLN A 38 -0.01 18.43 -21.51
N THR A 39 -0.32 19.55 -20.88
CA THR A 39 -0.40 19.68 -19.42
C THR A 39 -0.86 18.34 -18.86
N VAL A 40 -0.11 17.82 -17.88
CA VAL A 40 -0.48 16.63 -17.11
C VAL A 40 -1.82 16.91 -16.42
N ASP A 41 -2.90 16.76 -17.18
CA ASP A 41 -4.26 16.82 -16.71
C ASP A 41 -4.42 15.67 -15.72
N GLU A 42 -5.09 16.04 -14.63
CA GLU A 42 -5.41 15.25 -13.46
C GLU A 42 -5.51 13.76 -13.77
N TYR A 43 -4.79 12.96 -12.98
CA TYR A 43 -5.01 11.53 -12.88
C TYR A 43 -6.53 11.27 -12.86
N ASP A 44 -7.08 10.79 -13.96
CA ASP A 44 -8.45 10.27 -14.04
C ASP A 44 -8.49 9.03 -13.15
N ILE A 45 -8.60 9.26 -11.83
CA ILE A 45 -9.04 8.28 -10.86
C ILE A 45 -10.48 8.02 -11.24
N ARG A 46 -10.71 7.19 -12.26
CA ARG A 46 -12.04 6.63 -12.53
C ARG A 46 -12.50 6.05 -11.20
N GLN A 47 -13.47 6.71 -10.58
CA GLN A 47 -14.02 6.33 -9.28
C GLN A 47 -14.75 4.99 -9.45
N SER A 48 -14.00 3.90 -9.42
CA SER A 48 -14.55 2.56 -9.32
C SER A 48 -15.02 2.37 -7.88
N GLY A 49 -16.33 2.30 -7.65
CA GLY A 49 -16.88 2.11 -6.31
C GLY A 49 -16.31 0.86 -5.60
N PRO A 50 -16.67 0.64 -4.33
CA PRO A 50 -16.10 -0.42 -3.50
C PRO A 50 -16.01 -1.79 -4.20
N ASP A 51 -14.83 -2.42 -4.19
CA ASP A 51 -14.63 -3.73 -4.81
C ASP A 51 -15.43 -4.80 -4.04
N ARG A 52 -16.42 -5.40 -4.71
CA ARG A 52 -17.33 -6.37 -4.08
C ARG A 52 -16.60 -7.59 -3.52
N ASN A 53 -15.54 -8.06 -4.18
CA ASN A 53 -14.78 -9.22 -3.71
C ASN A 53 -13.92 -8.86 -2.51
N ALA A 54 -13.28 -7.69 -2.52
CA ALA A 54 -12.54 -7.17 -1.38
C ALA A 54 -13.44 -7.00 -0.15
N CYS A 55 -14.60 -6.36 -0.32
CA CYS A 55 -15.58 -6.17 0.75
C CYS A 55 -16.16 -7.49 1.29
N ARG A 56 -16.36 -8.48 0.41
CA ARG A 56 -16.76 -9.83 0.82
C ARG A 56 -15.66 -10.50 1.65
N LEU A 57 -14.43 -10.52 1.13
CA LEU A 57 -13.29 -11.14 1.80
C LEU A 57 -13.01 -10.49 3.17
N TRP A 58 -13.14 -9.17 3.29
CA TRP A 58 -13.04 -8.46 4.56
C TRP A 58 -14.08 -8.94 5.60
N ARG A 59 -15.33 -9.14 5.17
CA ARG A 59 -16.43 -9.59 6.05
C ARG A 59 -16.27 -11.04 6.50
N GLU A 60 -15.74 -11.90 5.64
CA GLU A 60 -15.49 -13.32 5.93
C GLU A 60 -14.26 -13.53 6.83
N ALA A 61 -13.41 -12.51 7.01
CA ALA A 61 -12.21 -12.61 7.80
C ALA A 61 -12.45 -12.57 9.32
N ASN A 62 -11.63 -13.31 10.05
CA ASN A 62 -11.66 -13.44 11.49
C ASN A 62 -10.85 -12.34 12.18
N ALA A 63 -11.03 -12.23 13.50
CA ALA A 63 -10.23 -11.35 14.34
C ALA A 63 -8.73 -11.60 14.17
N LEU A 64 -7.93 -10.55 14.38
CA LEU A 64 -6.47 -10.65 14.36
C LEU A 64 -5.94 -11.46 15.56
N SER A 65 -6.57 -11.32 16.72
CA SER A 65 -6.14 -11.97 17.96
C SER A 65 -6.11 -13.49 17.83
N GLU A 66 -5.09 -14.11 18.44
CA GLU A 66 -4.89 -15.57 18.46
C GLU A 66 -4.72 -16.18 17.06
N SER A 67 -4.36 -15.36 16.06
CA SER A 67 -4.17 -15.80 14.68
C SER A 67 -2.68 -15.88 14.28
N PRO A 68 -2.34 -16.60 13.19
CA PRO A 68 -1.01 -16.55 12.58
C PRO A 68 -0.56 -15.14 12.18
N ALA A 69 -1.51 -14.24 11.85
CA ALA A 69 -1.19 -12.85 11.53
C ALA A 69 -0.72 -12.07 12.76
N GLU A 70 -1.32 -12.29 13.93
CA GLU A 70 -0.81 -11.72 15.18
C GLU A 70 0.57 -12.28 15.52
N ALA A 71 0.76 -13.59 15.38
CA ALA A 71 2.06 -14.22 15.61
C ALA A 71 3.15 -13.67 14.67
N TYR A 72 2.82 -13.40 13.40
CA TYR A 72 3.68 -12.69 12.46
C TYR A 72 4.03 -11.28 12.93
N LEU A 73 3.06 -10.46 13.35
CA LEU A 73 3.37 -9.10 13.82
C LEU A 73 4.23 -9.13 15.10
N ARG A 74 3.91 -10.02 16.04
CA ARG A 74 4.70 -10.22 17.27
C ARG A 74 6.11 -10.69 16.97
N SER A 75 6.33 -11.54 15.95
CA SER A 75 7.69 -11.93 15.55
C SER A 75 8.54 -10.74 15.08
N ARG A 76 7.89 -9.63 14.71
CA ARG A 76 8.51 -8.34 14.33
C ARG A 76 8.42 -7.26 15.41
N ALA A 77 8.14 -7.66 16.66
CA ALA A 77 7.96 -6.78 17.82
C ALA A 77 6.81 -5.76 17.69
N ILE A 78 5.85 -6.03 16.80
CA ILE A 78 4.70 -5.17 16.60
C ILE A 78 3.54 -5.73 17.41
N GLU A 79 3.04 -4.91 18.33
CA GLU A 79 1.83 -5.16 19.09
C GLU A 79 0.73 -4.24 18.59
N THR A 80 -0.46 -4.80 18.33
CA THR A 80 -1.60 -4.01 17.85
C THR A 80 -2.90 -4.75 18.09
N ALA A 81 -3.95 -3.96 18.31
CA ALA A 81 -5.34 -4.42 18.35
C ALA A 81 -6.20 -3.66 17.33
N SER A 82 -5.58 -3.18 16.23
CA SER A 82 -6.28 -2.37 15.23
C SER A 82 -7.46 -3.14 14.63
N PRO A 83 -8.69 -2.58 14.64
CA PRO A 83 -9.87 -3.23 14.06
C PRO A 83 -9.81 -3.31 12.52
N ASP A 84 -8.88 -2.58 11.90
CA ASP A 84 -8.63 -2.57 10.46
C ASP A 84 -7.62 -3.64 10.03
N LEU A 85 -7.21 -4.51 10.95
CA LEU A 85 -6.45 -5.73 10.67
C LEU A 85 -7.25 -6.97 11.06
N ARG A 86 -7.26 -7.96 10.17
CA ARG A 86 -7.96 -9.24 10.33
C ARG A 86 -7.10 -10.39 9.79
N TYR A 87 -7.53 -11.62 10.05
CA TYR A 87 -6.90 -12.82 9.52
C TYR A 87 -7.89 -13.63 8.69
N HIS A 88 -7.42 -14.16 7.56
CA HIS A 88 -8.21 -15.09 6.75
C HIS A 88 -7.34 -16.25 6.26
N GLU A 89 -7.69 -17.47 6.65
CA GLU A 89 -6.93 -18.70 6.37
C GLU A 89 -6.95 -19.08 4.88
N ARG A 90 -8.06 -18.80 4.18
CA ARG A 90 -8.25 -19.13 2.76
C ARG A 90 -8.35 -17.88 1.89
N THR A 91 -7.28 -17.09 1.81
CA THR A 91 -7.25 -15.86 1.00
C THR A 91 -6.89 -16.18 -0.46
N PRO A 92 -7.66 -15.72 -1.46
CA PRO A 92 -7.39 -16.03 -2.86
C PRO A 92 -6.13 -15.31 -3.39
N LEU A 93 -5.32 -16.05 -4.14
CA LEU A 93 -4.12 -15.61 -4.85
C LEU A 93 -4.18 -16.09 -6.31
N GLY A 94 -4.13 -15.16 -7.26
CA GLY A 94 -4.21 -15.46 -8.70
C GLY A 94 -5.58 -15.15 -9.31
N PRO A 95 -5.74 -15.42 -10.62
CA PRO A 95 -6.96 -15.11 -11.35
C PRO A 95 -8.14 -16.01 -10.93
N LYS A 96 -9.36 -15.55 -11.21
CA LYS A 96 -10.59 -16.31 -10.96
C LYS A 96 -10.57 -17.62 -11.75
N GLY A 97 -10.91 -18.73 -11.10
CA GLY A 97 -10.91 -20.07 -11.71
C GLY A 97 -9.64 -20.87 -11.45
N GLU A 98 -8.50 -20.20 -11.22
CA GLU A 98 -7.20 -20.82 -10.95
C GLU A 98 -6.60 -20.35 -9.61
N ALA A 99 -7.39 -19.64 -8.81
CA ALA A 99 -6.93 -19.07 -7.57
C ALA A 99 -6.45 -20.14 -6.59
N ARG A 100 -5.22 -19.97 -6.13
CA ARG A 100 -4.72 -20.69 -4.95
C ARG A 100 -5.22 -19.97 -3.71
N PHE A 101 -5.31 -20.70 -2.60
CA PHE A 101 -5.73 -20.15 -1.32
C PHE A 101 -4.61 -20.27 -0.32
N LEU A 102 -4.27 -19.16 0.33
CA LEU A 102 -3.20 -19.08 1.32
C LEU A 102 -3.68 -18.28 2.54
N PRO A 103 -3.12 -18.53 3.73
CA PRO A 103 -3.39 -17.69 4.90
C PRO A 103 -2.84 -16.29 4.68
N ALA A 104 -3.58 -15.27 5.10
CA ALA A 104 -3.13 -13.89 5.00
C ALA A 104 -3.64 -13.04 6.16
N MET A 105 -2.81 -12.07 6.55
CA MET A 105 -3.29 -10.89 7.24
C MET A 105 -3.99 -9.99 6.22
N LEU A 106 -5.22 -9.59 6.52
CA LEU A 106 -5.98 -8.63 5.74
C LEU A 106 -5.96 -7.27 6.44
N ALA A 107 -5.75 -6.22 5.65
CA ALA A 107 -5.90 -4.85 6.10
C ALA A 107 -6.98 -4.15 5.29
N ALA A 108 -7.95 -3.53 5.97
CA ALA A 108 -8.99 -2.76 5.32
C ALA A 108 -8.41 -1.47 4.75
N VAL A 109 -8.67 -1.21 3.47
CA VAL A 109 -8.34 0.07 2.85
C VAL A 109 -9.61 0.90 2.81
N ARG A 110 -9.55 2.09 3.43
CA ARG A 110 -10.72 2.94 3.67
C ARG A 110 -10.55 4.35 3.16
N ASN A 111 -11.61 4.86 2.56
CA ASN A 111 -11.89 6.28 2.41
C ASN A 111 -13.17 6.61 3.22
N ASP A 112 -13.80 7.75 2.93
CA ASP A 112 -14.99 8.20 3.66
C ASP A 112 -16.27 7.43 3.29
N GLU A 113 -16.22 6.58 2.24
CA GLU A 113 -17.30 5.66 1.85
C GLU A 113 -17.26 4.34 2.63
N GLY A 114 -16.17 4.08 3.36
CA GLY A 114 -15.97 2.84 4.10
C GLY A 114 -14.85 1.97 3.51
N VAL A 115 -15.01 0.65 3.56
CA VAL A 115 -14.02 -0.29 2.99
C VAL A 115 -14.20 -0.32 1.47
N ILE A 116 -13.14 0.02 0.73
CA ILE A 116 -13.16 0.06 -0.74
C ILE A 116 -12.28 -1.03 -1.38
N ALA A 117 -11.28 -1.49 -0.63
CA ALA A 117 -10.32 -2.50 -1.05
C ALA A 117 -9.74 -3.21 0.19
N VAL A 118 -8.98 -4.27 -0.03
CA VAL A 118 -8.21 -4.94 1.02
C VAL A 118 -6.78 -5.15 0.59
N HIS A 119 -5.84 -4.94 1.51
CA HIS A 119 -4.47 -5.34 1.33
C HIS A 119 -4.23 -6.70 1.98
N ARG A 120 -3.65 -7.64 1.23
CA ARG A 120 -3.38 -9.01 1.66
C ARG A 120 -1.88 -9.16 1.89
N THR A 121 -1.49 -9.51 3.10
CA THR A 121 -0.13 -9.92 3.44
C THR A 121 -0.13 -11.43 3.63
N PHE A 122 0.28 -12.16 2.60
CA PHE A 122 0.28 -13.63 2.61
C PHE A 122 1.36 -14.16 3.54
N LEU A 123 0.97 -15.13 4.37
CA LEU A 123 1.80 -15.69 5.43
C LEU A 123 2.21 -17.11 5.08
N ASP A 124 3.36 -17.52 5.61
CA ASP A 124 3.77 -18.92 5.58
C ASP A 124 2.84 -19.71 6.52
N PRO A 125 2.22 -20.80 6.07
CA PRO A 125 1.32 -21.59 6.90
C PRO A 125 2.02 -22.30 8.08
N VAL A 126 3.35 -22.44 8.03
CA VAL A 126 4.15 -23.17 9.03
C VAL A 126 5.02 -22.23 9.86
N GLY A 127 5.23 -20.98 9.43
CA GLY A 127 6.12 -20.03 10.10
C GLY A 127 5.49 -18.66 10.34
N ASN A 128 5.96 -17.98 11.40
CA ASN A 128 5.57 -16.59 11.72
C ASN A 128 6.26 -15.57 10.80
N ARG A 129 6.17 -15.79 9.48
CA ARG A 129 6.86 -15.04 8.42
C ARG A 129 5.95 -14.88 7.20
N LEU A 130 6.40 -14.06 6.25
CA LEU A 130 5.74 -13.94 4.95
C LEU A 130 5.83 -15.24 4.15
N ALA A 131 4.83 -15.48 3.32
CA ALA A 131 4.85 -16.57 2.35
C ALA A 131 6.02 -16.43 1.38
N THR A 132 6.58 -17.56 0.95
CA THR A 132 7.79 -17.60 0.09
C THR A 132 7.40 -17.58 -1.39
N PHE A 133 7.08 -16.40 -1.91
CA PHE A 133 6.91 -16.14 -3.35
C PHE A 133 7.10 -14.64 -3.63
N ASP A 134 7.23 -14.26 -4.90
CA ASP A 134 7.44 -12.86 -5.27
C ASP A 134 6.25 -11.97 -4.87
N ARG A 135 6.55 -10.82 -4.26
CA ARG A 135 5.56 -9.83 -3.79
C ARG A 135 4.41 -10.48 -3.00
N PRO A 136 4.65 -10.97 -1.76
CA PRO A 136 3.62 -11.59 -0.92
C PRO A 136 2.64 -10.58 -0.30
N LYS A 137 2.78 -9.29 -0.61
CA LYS A 137 1.91 -8.19 -0.19
C LYS A 137 1.16 -7.65 -1.41
N ARG A 138 -0.18 -7.76 -1.44
CA ARG A 138 -0.98 -7.47 -2.64
C ARG A 138 -2.34 -6.87 -2.29
N ALA A 139 -2.69 -5.75 -2.94
CA ALA A 139 -4.03 -5.19 -2.91
C ALA A 139 -5.03 -6.06 -3.70
N LEU A 140 -6.29 -6.07 -3.26
CA LEU A 140 -7.46 -6.54 -3.99
C LEU A 140 -8.47 -5.39 -4.02
N GLY A 141 -8.82 -4.92 -5.22
CA GLY A 141 -9.60 -3.71 -5.44
C GLY A 141 -8.71 -2.48 -5.68
N SER A 142 -9.31 -1.40 -6.18
CA SER A 142 -8.64 -0.11 -6.37
C SER A 142 -8.48 0.61 -5.03
N LEU A 143 -7.27 1.08 -4.74
CA LEU A 143 -6.99 1.77 -3.48
C LEU A 143 -7.48 3.23 -3.48
N GLN A 144 -7.70 3.84 -4.65
CA GLN A 144 -8.17 5.23 -4.80
C GLN A 144 -7.49 6.21 -3.82
N THR A 145 -8.26 7.04 -3.11
CA THR A 145 -7.83 7.92 -2.02
C THR A 145 -7.80 7.24 -0.64
N GLY A 146 -8.00 5.91 -0.61
CA GLY A 146 -8.04 5.14 0.62
C GLY A 146 -6.67 4.82 1.20
N ALA A 147 -6.66 4.56 2.51
CA ALA A 147 -5.51 4.11 3.27
C ALA A 147 -5.91 3.05 4.30
N VAL A 148 -4.95 2.32 4.85
CA VAL A 148 -5.20 1.48 6.03
C VAL A 148 -5.18 2.38 7.26
N ARG A 149 -6.35 2.64 7.84
CA ARG A 149 -6.56 3.59 8.94
C ARG A 149 -6.31 2.95 10.31
N LEU A 150 -5.08 2.50 10.58
CA LEU A 150 -4.74 1.64 11.73
C LEU A 150 -5.12 2.20 13.10
N ALA A 151 -5.13 3.53 13.24
CA ALA A 151 -5.63 4.24 14.41
C ALA A 151 -6.29 5.56 14.00
N MET A 152 -7.28 6.01 14.77
CA MET A 152 -7.93 7.30 14.50
C MET A 152 -7.01 8.47 14.86
N PRO A 153 -7.04 9.58 14.09
CA PRO A 153 -6.34 10.80 14.47
C PRO A 153 -6.68 11.23 15.90
N ARG A 154 -5.67 11.68 16.66
CA ARG A 154 -5.82 12.05 18.08
C ARG A 154 -5.18 13.40 18.33
N GLY A 155 -5.91 14.32 18.95
CA GLY A 155 -5.41 15.67 19.26
C GLY A 155 -4.97 16.46 18.02
N GLY A 156 -5.58 16.21 16.86
CA GLY A 156 -5.19 16.83 15.59
C GLY A 156 -3.91 16.28 14.98
N LYS A 157 -3.37 15.15 15.49
CA LYS A 157 -2.16 14.49 14.98
C LYS A 157 -2.53 13.22 14.22
N LEU A 158 -1.87 13.04 13.07
CA LEU A 158 -1.93 11.83 12.27
C LEU A 158 -0.55 11.59 11.62
N GLY A 159 -0.13 10.34 11.55
CA GLY A 159 1.02 9.87 10.80
C GLY A 159 0.63 9.19 9.49
N LEU A 160 1.50 9.25 8.49
CA LEU A 160 1.48 8.41 7.30
C LEU A 160 2.80 7.65 7.20
N ALA A 161 2.72 6.37 6.86
CA ALA A 161 3.87 5.55 6.47
C ALA A 161 3.52 4.74 5.21
N GLU A 162 4.53 4.24 4.49
CA GLU A 162 4.33 3.43 3.28
C GLU A 162 3.58 2.13 3.60
N GLY A 163 4.17 1.31 4.47
CA GLY A 163 3.67 -0.02 4.80
C GLY A 163 2.88 -0.10 6.10
N ILE A 164 2.02 -1.12 6.19
CA ILE A 164 1.23 -1.42 7.40
C ILE A 164 2.13 -1.56 8.61
N GLU A 165 3.19 -2.36 8.49
CA GLU A 165 4.02 -2.63 9.63
C GLU A 165 4.92 -1.45 10.02
N THR A 166 5.35 -0.63 9.05
CA THR A 166 6.06 0.63 9.28
C THR A 166 5.17 1.62 10.04
N ALA A 167 3.89 1.74 9.65
CA ALA A 167 2.93 2.60 10.35
C ALA A 167 2.67 2.14 11.79
N LEU A 168 2.50 0.83 12.01
CA LEU A 168 2.35 0.27 13.36
C LEU A 168 3.59 0.51 14.22
N ALA A 169 4.77 0.27 13.66
CA ALA A 169 6.03 0.50 14.37
C ALA A 169 6.25 1.98 14.70
N ALA A 170 5.97 2.88 13.76
CA ALA A 170 5.99 4.32 13.99
C ALA A 170 5.03 4.74 15.12
N THR A 171 3.82 4.17 15.15
CA THR A 171 2.85 4.42 16.22
C THR A 171 3.41 3.99 17.57
N GLN A 172 3.91 2.76 17.69
CA GLN A 172 4.48 2.24 18.94
C GLN A 172 5.71 3.04 19.42
N LEU A 173 6.54 3.52 18.50
CA LEU A 173 7.75 4.28 18.85
C LEU A 173 7.50 5.74 19.21
N SER A 174 6.43 6.35 18.70
CA SER A 174 6.19 7.80 18.77
C SER A 174 4.89 8.22 19.46
N ASP A 175 3.98 7.28 19.72
CA ASP A 175 2.62 7.53 20.22
C ASP A 175 1.77 8.44 19.30
N ILE A 176 2.14 8.52 18.01
CA ILE A 176 1.36 9.20 16.96
C ILE A 176 0.51 8.18 16.21
N PRO A 177 -0.83 8.31 16.18
CA PRO A 177 -1.69 7.45 15.37
C PRO A 177 -1.27 7.49 13.91
N CYS A 178 -1.04 6.36 13.26
CA CYS A 178 -0.51 6.31 11.89
C CYS A 178 -1.41 5.52 10.95
N TRP A 179 -1.51 5.95 9.69
CA TRP A 179 -2.11 5.20 8.59
C TRP A 179 -1.03 4.68 7.65
N ALA A 180 -1.33 3.61 6.91
CA ALA A 180 -0.47 3.11 5.84
C ALA A 180 -1.03 3.48 4.46
N THR A 181 -0.18 4.06 3.60
CA THR A 181 -0.54 4.52 2.25
C THR A 181 -0.55 3.38 1.23
N LEU A 182 0.19 2.29 1.52
CA LEU A 182 0.41 1.12 0.65
C LEU A 182 1.15 1.46 -0.65
N GLY A 183 2.16 2.32 -0.54
CA GLY A 183 3.00 2.74 -1.66
C GLY A 183 3.53 4.16 -1.47
N ASN A 184 4.79 4.40 -1.83
CA ASN A 184 5.43 5.71 -1.75
C ASN A 184 4.78 6.72 -2.71
N GLU A 185 4.36 6.26 -3.88
CA GLU A 185 3.66 7.04 -4.89
C GLU A 185 2.27 7.53 -4.43
N ARG A 186 1.71 6.90 -3.39
CA ARG A 186 0.36 7.17 -2.88
C ARG A 186 0.31 8.22 -1.76
N PHE A 187 1.46 8.70 -1.29
CA PHE A 187 1.52 9.69 -0.21
C PHE A 187 0.78 11.00 -0.51
N GLY A 188 0.51 11.35 -1.78
CA GLY A 188 -0.29 12.53 -2.13
C GLY A 188 -1.77 12.25 -2.42
N LEU A 189 -2.21 10.99 -2.32
CA LEU A 189 -3.55 10.56 -2.76
C LEU A 189 -4.51 10.30 -1.59
N VAL A 190 -3.99 10.00 -0.40
CA VAL A 190 -4.81 9.63 0.76
C VAL A 190 -5.65 10.82 1.22
N THR A 191 -6.96 10.63 1.42
CA THR A 191 -7.82 11.68 2.00
C THR A 191 -7.48 11.89 3.47
N ILE A 192 -6.97 13.07 3.83
CA ILE A 192 -6.62 13.43 5.21
C ILE A 192 -7.75 14.24 5.85
N PRO A 193 -8.27 13.84 7.02
CA PRO A 193 -9.32 14.60 7.70
C PRO A 193 -8.90 16.05 7.98
N GLU A 194 -9.83 16.99 7.81
CA GLU A 194 -9.58 18.42 8.07
C GLU A 194 -9.14 18.70 9.52
N SER A 195 -9.58 17.86 10.47
CA SER A 195 -9.20 17.95 11.88
C SER A 195 -7.70 17.75 12.15
N VAL A 196 -6.94 17.21 11.18
CA VAL A 196 -5.48 17.02 11.29
C VAL A 196 -4.77 18.35 11.11
N ARG A 197 -4.10 18.82 12.17
CA ARG A 197 -3.25 20.02 12.21
C ARG A 197 -1.76 19.69 12.18
N GLU A 198 -1.37 18.49 12.59
CA GLU A 198 0.00 17.98 12.47
C GLU A 198 0.00 16.66 11.71
N LEU A 199 0.59 16.67 10.52
CA LEU A 199 0.77 15.49 9.69
C LEU A 199 2.21 15.01 9.80
N PHE A 200 2.43 13.85 10.41
CA PHE A 200 3.73 13.23 10.52
C PHE A 200 3.97 12.32 9.32
N LEU A 201 5.09 12.49 8.62
CA LEU A 201 5.51 11.61 7.54
C LEU A 201 6.61 10.70 8.07
N PHE A 202 6.25 9.45 8.34
CA PHE A 202 7.17 8.38 8.73
C PHE A 202 7.69 7.70 7.48
N LEU A 203 8.77 8.25 6.96
CA LEU A 203 9.34 7.89 5.67
C LEU A 203 10.47 6.89 5.85
N ASP A 204 10.62 6.00 4.88
CA ASP A 204 11.77 5.11 4.78
C ASP A 204 13.04 5.92 4.44
N ALA A 205 14.20 5.45 4.88
CA ALA A 205 15.47 6.12 4.65
C ALA A 205 16.09 5.73 3.29
N ASP A 206 15.31 5.85 2.21
CA ASP A 206 15.71 5.59 0.82
C ASP A 206 15.00 6.54 -0.19
N ASP A 207 15.32 6.41 -1.48
CA ASP A 207 14.80 7.27 -2.55
C ASP A 207 13.26 7.26 -2.64
N GLY A 208 12.64 6.14 -2.26
CA GLY A 208 11.19 6.02 -2.18
C GLY A 208 10.60 6.94 -1.12
N GLY A 209 11.27 7.05 0.03
CA GLY A 209 10.92 8.01 1.08
C GLY A 209 11.00 9.46 0.61
N ASP A 210 11.96 9.81 -0.24
CA ASP A 210 12.10 11.16 -0.79
C ASP A 210 10.96 11.51 -1.76
N LEU A 211 10.57 10.57 -2.62
CA LEU A 211 9.39 10.70 -3.48
C LEU A 211 8.12 10.90 -2.64
N ALA A 212 7.94 10.09 -1.59
CA ALA A 212 6.81 10.18 -0.68
C ALA A 212 6.74 11.55 0.01
N GLN A 213 7.87 12.09 0.45
CA GLN A 213 7.94 13.45 1.01
C GLN A 213 7.42 14.50 0.02
N GLN A 214 7.96 14.50 -1.20
CA GLN A 214 7.60 15.49 -2.20
C GLN A 214 6.10 15.48 -2.50
N ARG A 215 5.53 14.28 -2.70
CA ARG A 215 4.10 14.10 -2.98
C ARG A 215 3.22 14.56 -1.82
N ALA A 216 3.53 14.15 -0.58
CA ALA A 216 2.76 14.55 0.59
C ALA A 216 2.83 16.06 0.86
N CYS A 217 4.02 16.66 0.75
CA CYS A 217 4.18 18.11 0.93
C CYS A 217 3.39 18.89 -0.11
N SER A 218 3.42 18.47 -1.38
CA SER A 218 2.65 19.10 -2.45
C SER A 218 1.14 18.98 -2.24
N ALA A 219 0.66 17.81 -1.80
CA ALA A 219 -0.77 17.53 -1.69
C ALA A 219 -1.41 18.09 -0.41
N TYR A 220 -0.67 18.17 0.70
CA TYR A 220 -1.24 18.44 2.02
C TYR A 220 -0.79 19.76 2.64
N ALA A 221 -0.06 20.60 1.91
CA ALA A 221 0.19 21.97 2.31
C ALA A 221 -1.15 22.72 2.45
N ALA A 222 -1.48 23.13 3.67
CA ALA A 222 -2.71 23.85 3.96
C ALA A 222 -2.47 24.86 5.10
N PRO A 223 -3.16 26.01 5.11
CA PRO A 223 -3.10 26.95 6.23
C PRO A 223 -3.42 26.25 7.57
N GLY A 224 -2.57 26.47 8.58
CA GLY A 224 -2.76 25.88 9.91
C GLY A 224 -2.40 24.40 10.03
N ARG A 225 -1.94 23.74 8.95
CA ARG A 225 -1.39 22.37 8.99
C ARG A 225 0.13 22.38 8.94
N ARG A 226 0.76 21.76 9.94
CA ARG A 226 2.20 21.53 9.98
C ARG A 226 2.52 20.11 9.51
N ILE A 227 3.42 19.99 8.54
CA ILE A 227 3.96 18.71 8.10
C ILE A 227 5.29 18.45 8.82
N VAL A 228 5.45 17.25 9.38
CA VAL A 228 6.57 16.88 10.23
C VAL A 228 7.24 15.63 9.68
N ILE A 229 8.49 15.75 9.29
CA ILE A 229 9.19 14.65 8.62
C ILE A 229 9.98 13.84 9.65
N ARG A 230 9.90 12.51 9.54
CA ARG A 230 10.55 11.54 10.41
C ARG A 230 11.14 10.42 9.56
N ARG A 231 12.47 10.29 9.59
CA ARG A 231 13.22 9.19 8.96
C ARG A 231 14.04 8.40 9.98
N PRO A 232 14.23 7.09 9.78
CA PRO A 232 15.26 6.33 10.46
C PRO A 232 16.65 6.95 10.26
N ARG A 233 17.52 6.82 11.26
CA ARG A 233 18.90 7.35 11.18
C ARG A 233 19.79 6.55 10.22
N LYS A 234 19.49 5.26 10.03
CA LYS A 234 20.27 4.36 9.20
C LYS A 234 19.66 4.29 7.80
N ALA A 235 20.49 4.49 6.77
CA ALA A 235 20.05 4.39 5.39
C ALA A 235 19.49 2.99 5.06
N GLY A 236 18.46 2.94 4.23
CA GLY A 236 17.75 1.72 3.81
C GLY A 236 16.91 1.05 4.90
N TYR A 237 16.71 1.71 6.05
CA TYR A 237 15.81 1.23 7.11
C TYR A 237 14.45 1.89 6.98
N ASP A 238 13.42 1.13 7.35
CA ASP A 238 12.08 1.63 7.68
C ASP A 238 11.89 1.70 9.22
N TRP A 239 10.72 2.15 9.68
CA TRP A 239 10.40 2.20 11.12
C TRP A 239 10.19 0.83 11.77
N ALA A 240 9.83 -0.20 10.99
CA ALA A 240 9.71 -1.57 11.52
C ALA A 240 11.09 -2.19 11.79
N ASP A 241 12.09 -1.92 10.95
CA ASP A 241 13.50 -2.25 11.17
C ASP A 241 14.03 -1.54 12.43
N VAL A 242 13.68 -0.27 12.64
CA VAL A 242 14.07 0.50 13.85
C VAL A 242 13.48 -0.14 15.12
N LEU A 243 12.19 -0.47 15.10
CA LEU A 243 11.52 -1.11 16.22
C LEU A 243 12.14 -2.49 16.51
N SER A 244 12.33 -3.31 15.47
CA SER A 244 12.94 -4.64 15.61
C SER A 244 14.33 -4.55 16.25
N ALA A 245 15.16 -3.59 15.80
CA ALA A 245 16.49 -3.37 16.36
C ALA A 245 16.46 -2.92 17.83
N ARG A 246 15.50 -2.07 18.22
CA ARG A 246 15.31 -1.62 19.62
C ARG A 246 14.95 -2.78 20.54
N GLU A 247 14.13 -3.71 20.06
CA GLU A 247 13.66 -4.89 20.82
C GLU A 247 14.56 -6.12 20.66
N GLY A 248 15.78 -5.96 20.11
CA GLY A 248 16.77 -7.04 20.00
C GLY A 248 16.44 -8.12 18.96
N LYS A 249 15.55 -7.85 18.00
CA LYS A 249 15.16 -8.79 16.93
C LYS A 249 16.00 -8.56 15.67
N THR A 250 16.45 -9.66 15.06
CA THR A 250 17.24 -9.62 13.81
C THR A 250 16.32 -9.51 12.60
N ARG A 251 16.71 -8.68 11.62
CA ARG A 251 15.98 -8.50 10.35
C ARG A 251 15.79 -9.83 9.63
N SER A 252 14.54 -10.22 9.35
CA SER A 252 14.28 -11.28 8.38
C SER A 252 14.67 -10.76 7.00
N ARG A 253 15.71 -11.34 6.36
CA ARG A 253 16.10 -11.00 4.99
C ARG A 253 14.90 -11.19 4.06
N GLN A 254 14.30 -10.08 3.62
CA GLN A 254 13.48 -10.06 2.41
C GLN A 254 14.44 -9.85 1.24
N THR A 255 14.49 -10.79 0.31
CA THR A 255 15.08 -10.56 -1.00
C THR A 255 14.26 -9.47 -1.69
N ARG A 256 14.75 -8.23 -1.69
CA ARG A 256 14.31 -7.23 -2.68
C ARG A 256 14.61 -7.86 -4.03
N GLY A 257 13.57 -8.19 -4.79
CA GLY A 257 13.72 -8.70 -6.16
C GLY A 257 14.47 -7.67 -6.97
N GLU A 258 15.71 -8.00 -7.31
CA GLU A 258 16.48 -7.34 -8.35
C GLU A 258 15.64 -7.37 -9.65
N GLU A 259 15.51 -6.20 -10.27
CA GLU A 259 15.05 -6.08 -11.64
C GLU A 259 15.93 -6.96 -12.55
N ALA A 260 15.32 -7.96 -13.17
CA ALA A 260 15.88 -8.62 -14.34
C ALA A 260 14.82 -8.58 -15.45
N PRO A 261 15.19 -8.18 -16.67
CA PRO A 261 14.24 -7.92 -17.74
C PRO A 261 13.80 -9.21 -18.43
N ALA A 262 12.51 -9.32 -18.74
CA ALA A 262 11.95 -9.97 -19.93
C ALA A 262 10.48 -9.57 -20.08
#